data_AF-A0A7S1LZI1-F1
#
_entry.id   AF-A0A7S1LZI1-F1
#
_cell.length_a   1.000
_cell.length_b   1.000
_cell.length_c   1.000
_cell.angle_alpha   90.00
_cell.angle_beta   90.00
_cell.angle_gamma   90.00
#
_symmetry.space_group_name_H-M   'P 1'
#
loop_
_entity.id
_entity.type
_entity.pdbx_description
1 polymer ?
#
loop_
_entity_poly.entity_id
_entity_poly.type
_entity_poly.pdbx_seq_one_letter_code
_entity_poly.pdbx_strand_id
1 'polypeptide(L)'
;EEDELGEAESSSAVKKATEEDEFGEAPETAWTLDSIVELFMVAALQQGTKTPTHLTKILDGHQQVFAELRPGGEEEAHGYARAVVRCAFDFWRLSNQRLEITLDALIHRGLATPRAIVEQALAQRGPSNGDSMAVWNMINSVARRSLEHSQSVRAELAVAKRLGNADVDTFRRQLDTAVQANAELFTLVFTGLVRNYQDFEDEDSLLRKVTLDRVLTIGRKYHAFIKPLIDAAESRIPGVAHNPEIAAVFQSLRAL
;
A
#
# COMPACT_ATOMS: atom_id res chain seq x y z
N GLU A 1 27.62 -68.10 29.00
CA GLU A 1 27.45 -66.85 28.25
C GLU A 1 26.79 -65.88 29.21
N GLU A 2 27.63 -65.09 29.87
CA GLU A 2 27.31 -64.15 30.95
C GLU A 2 27.23 -62.72 30.39
N ASP A 3 26.13 -62.04 30.72
CA ASP A 3 26.02 -60.71 31.33
C ASP A 3 27.03 -59.56 31.05
N GLU A 4 26.43 -58.46 30.57
CA GLU A 4 26.43 -57.09 31.12
C GLU A 4 27.61 -56.08 31.00
N LEU A 5 27.19 -54.83 30.70
CA LEU A 5 27.75 -53.49 31.03
C LEU A 5 28.95 -52.97 30.20
N GLY A 6 28.76 -51.88 29.45
CA GLY A 6 29.19 -50.51 29.86
C GLY A 6 30.48 -50.16 29.08
N GLU A 7 30.83 -48.97 28.63
CA GLU A 7 30.50 -47.58 28.93
C GLU A 7 30.78 -46.72 27.69
N ALA A 8 30.19 -45.52 27.70
CA ALA A 8 30.47 -44.45 26.76
C ALA A 8 31.71 -43.65 27.16
N GLU A 9 32.59 -43.36 26.21
CA GLU A 9 33.46 -42.17 26.22
C GLU A 9 33.37 -41.53 24.82
N SER A 10 32.61 -40.45 24.64
CA SER A 10 33.03 -39.07 24.91
C SER A 10 34.25 -38.63 24.10
N SER A 11 34.00 -38.05 22.94
CA SER A 11 34.84 -36.97 22.41
C SER A 11 33.96 -35.96 21.69
N SER A 12 33.16 -35.24 22.49
CA SER A 12 32.60 -33.94 22.15
C SER A 12 33.73 -32.91 22.03
N ALA A 13 34.43 -32.90 20.89
CA ALA A 13 35.28 -31.78 20.52
C ALA A 13 34.43 -30.79 19.69
N VAL A 14 33.60 -30.06 20.44
CA VAL A 14 33.25 -28.65 20.26
C VAL A 14 33.86 -28.03 18.99
N LYS A 15 33.18 -28.18 17.85
CA LYS A 15 33.19 -27.17 16.80
C LYS A 15 32.07 -26.18 17.10
N LYS A 16 32.23 -25.47 18.20
CA LYS A 16 31.63 -24.15 18.39
C LYS A 16 32.54 -23.19 17.64
N ALA A 17 32.59 -23.35 16.32
CA ALA A 17 33.11 -22.33 15.44
C ALA A 17 32.14 -21.16 15.62
N THR A 18 32.67 -20.11 16.23
CA THR A 18 32.06 -18.82 16.41
C THR A 18 31.39 -18.39 15.11
N GLU A 19 30.05 -18.36 15.10
CA GLU A 19 29.23 -17.71 14.06
C GLU A 19 29.45 -16.18 14.03
N GLU A 20 30.39 -15.66 14.82
CA GLU A 20 30.74 -14.24 14.92
C GLU A 20 31.70 -13.77 13.81
N ASP A 21 32.33 -14.66 13.04
CA ASP A 21 33.33 -14.30 12.03
C ASP A 21 32.80 -14.15 10.59
N GLU A 22 31.49 -14.30 10.34
CA GLU A 22 30.93 -14.32 8.96
C GLU A 22 30.28 -12.99 8.53
N PHE A 23 30.05 -12.07 9.47
CA PHE A 23 29.62 -10.71 9.13
C PHE A 23 30.87 -9.83 9.05
N GLY A 24 31.23 -9.42 7.83
CA GLY A 24 32.40 -8.56 7.59
C GLY A 24 32.38 -7.25 8.39
N GLU A 25 33.44 -6.44 8.24
CA GLU A 25 33.57 -5.17 8.97
C GLU A 25 32.34 -4.27 8.77
N ALA A 26 31.82 -3.75 9.88
CA ALA A 26 30.71 -2.82 9.85
C ALA A 26 31.09 -1.59 9.01
N PRO A 27 30.19 -1.10 8.14
CA PRO A 27 30.49 0.04 7.28
C PRO A 27 30.82 1.28 8.12
N GLU A 28 31.79 2.09 7.66
CA GLU A 28 32.21 3.32 8.37
C GLU A 28 31.04 4.28 8.62
N THR A 29 30.03 4.25 7.75
CA THR A 29 28.78 4.98 7.90
C THR A 29 27.62 4.02 8.08
N ALA A 30 26.82 4.24 9.13
CA ALA A 30 25.59 3.50 9.35
C ALA A 30 24.66 3.64 8.13
N TRP A 31 24.06 2.52 7.72
CA TRP A 31 23.12 2.53 6.61
C TRP A 31 21.83 3.26 6.97
N THR A 32 21.25 3.92 5.97
CA THR A 32 19.93 4.54 6.14
C THR A 32 18.86 3.45 6.19
N LEU A 33 17.75 3.74 6.87
CA LEU A 33 16.62 2.83 6.92
C LEU A 33 16.12 2.47 5.52
N ASP A 34 16.02 3.45 4.63
CA ASP A 34 15.60 3.24 3.23
C ASP A 34 16.49 2.23 2.51
N SER A 35 17.82 2.31 2.67
CA SER A 35 18.75 1.37 2.06
C SER A 35 18.61 -0.04 2.63
N ILE A 36 18.40 -0.16 3.95
CA ILE A 36 18.16 -1.45 4.62
C ILE A 36 16.85 -2.07 4.12
N VAL A 37 15.77 -1.29 4.10
CA VAL A 37 14.46 -1.73 3.61
C VAL A 37 14.53 -2.15 2.16
N GLU A 38 15.23 -1.38 1.32
CA GLU A 38 15.39 -1.70 -0.09
C GLU A 38 16.12 -3.02 -0.30
N LEU A 39 17.27 -3.20 0.35
CA LEU A 39 18.02 -4.46 0.27
C LEU A 39 17.17 -5.65 0.75
N PHE A 40 16.50 -5.48 1.88
CA PHE A 40 15.70 -6.54 2.48
C PHE A 40 14.49 -6.90 1.61
N MET A 41 13.77 -5.90 1.10
CA MET A 41 12.65 -6.11 0.19
C MET A 41 13.09 -6.78 -1.11
N VAL A 42 14.20 -6.36 -1.71
CA VAL A 42 14.73 -7.01 -2.91
C VAL A 42 15.06 -8.48 -2.63
N ALA A 43 15.75 -8.78 -1.54
CA ALA A 43 16.07 -10.15 -1.16
C ALA A 43 14.81 -11.01 -0.93
N ALA A 44 13.84 -10.49 -0.18
CA ALA A 44 12.58 -11.18 0.09
C ALA A 44 11.78 -11.44 -1.20
N LEU A 45 11.70 -10.44 -2.09
CA LEU A 45 10.99 -10.56 -3.37
C LEU A 45 11.69 -11.56 -4.30
N GLN A 46 13.02 -11.53 -4.37
CA GLN A 46 13.82 -12.49 -5.16
C GLN A 46 13.56 -13.94 -4.72
N GLN A 47 13.63 -14.21 -3.42
CA GLN A 47 13.35 -15.54 -2.87
C GLN A 47 11.87 -15.94 -3.04
N GLY A 48 10.95 -14.96 -3.02
CA GLY A 48 9.52 -15.15 -3.21
C GLY A 48 9.05 -15.27 -4.67
N THR A 49 9.93 -15.09 -5.66
CA THR A 49 9.53 -14.96 -7.08
C THR A 49 8.75 -16.16 -7.62
N LYS A 50 9.07 -17.38 -7.16
CA LYS A 50 8.57 -18.64 -7.75
C LYS A 50 7.04 -18.67 -7.90
N THR A 51 6.30 -18.50 -6.80
CA THR A 51 4.82 -18.41 -6.85
C THR A 51 4.31 -17.41 -5.82
N PRO A 52 3.07 -16.88 -5.97
CA PRO A 52 2.44 -16.05 -4.94
C PRO A 52 2.50 -16.66 -3.54
N THR A 53 2.27 -17.96 -3.43
CA THR A 53 2.34 -18.68 -2.14
C THR A 53 3.74 -18.71 -1.56
N HIS A 54 4.79 -18.80 -2.38
CA HIS A 54 6.17 -18.71 -1.87
C HIS A 54 6.46 -17.32 -1.33
N LEU A 55 6.05 -16.27 -2.05
CA LEU A 55 6.17 -14.90 -1.58
C LEU A 55 5.47 -14.69 -0.23
N THR A 56 4.22 -15.14 -0.09
CA THR A 56 3.47 -15.11 1.17
C THR A 56 4.27 -15.76 2.31
N LYS A 57 4.82 -16.96 2.09
CA LYS A 57 5.65 -17.65 3.08
C LYS A 57 6.91 -16.89 3.46
N ILE A 58 7.60 -16.28 2.49
CA ILE A 58 8.79 -15.47 2.75
C ILE A 58 8.43 -14.25 3.59
N LEU A 59 7.35 -13.54 3.25
CA LEU A 59 6.88 -12.38 4.02
C LEU A 59 6.46 -12.77 5.44
N ASP A 60 5.78 -13.90 5.62
CA ASP A 60 5.38 -14.41 6.94
C ASP A 60 6.58 -14.82 7.79
N GLY A 61 7.53 -15.55 7.19
CA GLY A 61 8.74 -15.99 7.88
C GLY A 61 9.63 -14.86 8.37
N HIS A 62 9.47 -13.66 7.80
CA HIS A 62 10.25 -12.47 8.10
C HIS A 62 9.44 -11.35 8.78
N GLN A 63 8.23 -11.64 9.25
CA GLN A 63 7.33 -10.64 9.81
C GLN A 63 7.97 -9.86 10.98
N GLN A 64 8.75 -10.54 11.82
CA GLN A 64 9.44 -9.90 12.95
C GLN A 64 10.47 -8.87 12.48
N VAL A 65 11.26 -9.19 11.46
CA VAL A 65 12.25 -8.26 10.89
C VAL A 65 11.56 -7.01 10.34
N PHE A 66 10.45 -7.19 9.63
CA PHE A 66 9.67 -6.05 9.16
C PHE A 66 9.10 -5.20 10.30
N ALA A 67 8.69 -5.83 11.40
CA ALA A 67 8.18 -5.12 12.58
C ALA A 67 9.28 -4.31 13.28
N GLU A 68 10.49 -4.86 13.40
CA GLU A 68 11.65 -4.18 14.00
C GLU A 68 12.16 -3.01 13.15
N LEU A 69 12.07 -3.12 11.82
CA LEU A 69 12.45 -2.04 10.90
C LEU A 69 11.39 -0.93 10.80
N ARG A 70 10.16 -1.16 11.25
CA ARG A 70 9.07 -0.19 11.10
C ARG A 70 9.19 0.91 12.16
N PRO A 71 9.31 2.20 11.77
CA PRO A 71 9.32 3.30 12.71
C PRO A 71 7.99 3.44 13.48
N GLY A 72 8.07 3.93 14.72
CA GLY A 72 6.88 4.16 15.56
C GLY A 72 6.12 5.46 15.23
N GLY A 73 6.79 6.46 14.64
CA GLY A 73 6.17 7.72 14.23
C GLY A 73 5.33 7.56 12.96
N GLU A 74 4.18 8.23 12.89
CA GLU A 74 3.23 8.09 11.76
C GLU A 74 3.86 8.48 10.41
N GLU A 75 4.52 9.63 10.33
CA GLU A 75 5.16 10.11 9.10
C GLU A 75 6.36 9.24 8.67
N GLU A 76 7.16 8.78 9.64
CA GLU A 76 8.29 7.88 9.38
C GLU A 76 7.81 6.49 8.94
N ALA A 77 6.73 5.98 9.55
CA ALA A 77 6.09 4.74 9.14
C ALA A 77 5.48 4.84 7.73
N HIS A 78 4.95 6.00 7.35
CA HIS A 78 4.53 6.26 5.98
C HIS A 78 5.73 6.32 5.02
N GLY A 79 6.85 6.92 5.43
CA GLY A 79 8.14 6.86 4.72
C GLY A 79 8.59 5.43 4.44
N TYR A 80 8.60 4.59 5.49
CA TYR A 80 8.89 3.16 5.41
C TYR A 80 7.94 2.44 4.44
N ALA A 81 6.62 2.65 4.56
CA ALA A 81 5.63 2.01 3.70
C ALA A 81 5.81 2.42 2.23
N ARG A 82 6.17 3.68 1.95
CA ARG A 82 6.51 4.15 0.60
C ARG A 82 7.75 3.46 0.05
N ALA A 83 8.80 3.29 0.86
CA ALA A 83 10.00 2.55 0.43
C ALA A 83 9.67 1.10 0.07
N VAL A 84 8.91 0.40 0.93
CA VAL A 84 8.43 -0.98 0.66
C VAL A 84 7.64 -1.06 -0.64
N VAL A 85 6.69 -0.15 -0.85
CA VAL A 85 5.86 -0.10 -2.05
C VAL A 85 6.70 0.21 -3.28
N ARG A 86 7.63 1.18 -3.22
CA ARG A 86 8.55 1.51 -4.31
C ARG A 86 9.33 0.29 -4.77
N CYS A 87 9.94 -0.45 -3.83
CA CYS A 87 10.67 -1.68 -4.13
C CYS A 87 9.80 -2.72 -4.83
N ALA A 88 8.54 -2.90 -4.40
CA ALA A 88 7.62 -3.82 -5.07
C ALA A 88 7.30 -3.39 -6.51
N PHE A 89 7.06 -2.09 -6.75
CA PHE A 89 6.84 -1.54 -8.09
C PHE A 89 8.04 -1.75 -8.99
N ASP A 90 9.24 -1.42 -8.52
CA ASP A 90 10.47 -1.52 -9.31
C ASP A 90 10.80 -2.97 -9.64
N PHE A 91 10.64 -3.87 -8.66
CA PHE A 91 10.90 -5.29 -8.83
C PHE A 91 9.92 -5.96 -9.81
N TRP A 92 8.63 -5.65 -9.69
CA TRP A 92 7.57 -6.23 -10.52
C TRP A 92 7.16 -5.37 -11.73
N ARG A 93 8.00 -4.42 -12.15
CA ARG A 93 7.70 -3.49 -13.26
C ARG A 93 7.30 -4.17 -14.58
N LEU A 94 7.72 -5.42 -14.79
CA LEU A 94 7.39 -6.22 -15.98
C LEU A 94 6.18 -7.14 -15.80
N SER A 95 5.62 -7.25 -14.58
CA SER A 95 4.51 -8.15 -14.25
C SER A 95 3.50 -7.48 -13.32
N ASN A 96 2.56 -6.76 -13.93
CA ASN A 96 1.49 -6.06 -13.21
C ASN A 96 0.64 -6.99 -12.33
N GLN A 97 0.38 -8.22 -12.81
CA GLN A 97 -0.35 -9.21 -12.02
C GLN A 97 0.42 -9.59 -10.73
N ARG A 98 1.73 -9.82 -10.84
CA ARG A 98 2.57 -10.12 -9.66
C ARG A 98 2.68 -8.92 -8.73
N LEU A 99 2.74 -7.71 -9.28
CA LEU A 99 2.73 -6.47 -8.52
C LEU A 99 1.44 -6.35 -7.68
N GLU A 100 0.27 -6.50 -8.30
CA GLU A 100 -1.02 -6.43 -7.62
C GLU A 100 -1.14 -7.44 -6.47
N ILE A 101 -0.75 -8.70 -6.72
CA ILE A 101 -0.75 -9.76 -5.71
C ILE A 101 0.24 -9.46 -4.57
N THR A 102 1.41 -8.93 -4.90
CA THR A 102 2.44 -8.59 -3.91
C THR A 102 1.97 -7.46 -3.00
N LEU A 103 1.45 -6.37 -3.58
CA LEU A 103 0.95 -5.24 -2.81
C LEU A 103 -0.27 -5.61 -1.96
N ASP A 104 -1.09 -6.54 -2.44
CA ASP A 104 -2.14 -7.13 -1.64
C ASP A 104 -1.59 -7.85 -0.40
N ALA A 105 -0.59 -8.71 -0.60
CA ALA A 105 0.06 -9.43 0.49
C ALA A 105 0.73 -8.48 1.50
N LEU A 106 1.30 -7.36 1.03
CA LEU A 106 1.92 -6.34 1.87
C LEU A 106 0.90 -5.54 2.68
N ILE A 107 -0.25 -5.17 2.09
CA ILE A 107 -1.35 -4.51 2.82
C ILE A 107 -1.88 -5.41 3.93
N HIS A 108 -2.13 -6.69 3.63
CA HIS A 108 -2.65 -7.65 4.61
C HIS A 108 -1.74 -7.82 5.83
N ARG A 109 -0.43 -7.59 5.67
CA ARG A 109 0.58 -7.66 6.75
C ARG A 109 0.86 -6.31 7.39
N GLY A 110 0.18 -5.24 6.96
CA GLY A 110 0.43 -3.88 7.44
C GLY A 110 1.80 -3.31 7.05
N LEU A 111 2.44 -3.89 6.03
CA LEU A 111 3.75 -3.44 5.52
C LEU A 111 3.61 -2.33 4.47
N ALA A 112 2.46 -2.27 3.80
CA ALA A 112 2.08 -1.21 2.88
C ALA A 112 0.75 -0.58 3.31
N THR A 113 0.58 0.71 3.00
CA THR A 113 -0.68 1.42 3.21
C THR A 113 -1.36 1.71 1.87
N PRO A 114 -2.71 1.79 1.84
CA PRO A 114 -3.45 2.26 0.66
C PRO A 114 -2.91 3.58 0.11
N ARG A 115 -2.59 4.51 1.01
CA ARG A 115 -2.01 5.82 0.68
C ARG A 115 -0.67 5.68 -0.04
N ALA A 116 0.28 4.93 0.51
CA ALA A 116 1.60 4.73 -0.11
C ALA A 116 1.50 4.10 -1.51
N ILE A 117 0.57 3.16 -1.70
CA ILE A 117 0.34 2.53 -3.01
C ILE A 117 -0.20 3.54 -4.02
N VAL A 118 -1.21 4.34 -3.66
CA VAL A 118 -1.75 5.35 -4.56
C VAL A 118 -0.73 6.43 -4.87
N GLU A 119 0.05 6.89 -3.87
CA GLU A 119 1.13 7.85 -4.09
C GLU A 119 2.17 7.31 -5.09
N GLN A 120 2.62 6.06 -4.91
CA GLN A 120 3.58 5.45 -5.84
C GLN A 120 2.97 5.19 -7.22
N ALA A 121 1.73 4.70 -7.29
CA ALA A 121 1.01 4.44 -8.53
C ALA A 121 0.89 5.73 -9.37
N LEU A 122 0.54 6.84 -8.71
CA LEU A 122 0.55 8.16 -9.33
C LEU A 122 1.98 8.63 -9.62
N ALA A 123 3.00 8.32 -8.82
CA ALA A 123 4.37 8.72 -9.14
C ALA A 123 4.93 8.06 -10.42
N GLN A 124 4.41 6.91 -10.84
CA GLN A 124 4.80 6.22 -12.09
C GLN A 124 4.34 6.92 -13.38
N ARG A 125 3.76 8.12 -13.25
CA ARG A 125 3.37 8.97 -14.38
C ARG A 125 4.60 9.45 -15.16
N GLY A 126 4.50 9.36 -16.48
CA GLY A 126 5.48 9.90 -17.41
C GLY A 126 5.02 9.68 -18.85
N PRO A 127 5.70 10.26 -19.86
CA PRO A 127 5.30 10.18 -21.27
C PRO A 127 5.12 8.75 -21.78
N SER A 128 5.86 7.79 -21.22
CA SER A 128 5.79 6.37 -21.57
C SER A 128 4.71 5.57 -20.84
N ASN A 129 4.18 6.09 -19.71
CA ASN A 129 3.28 5.36 -18.81
C ASN A 129 1.99 6.13 -18.47
N GLY A 130 1.69 7.21 -19.20
CA GLY A 130 0.66 8.22 -18.87
C GLY A 130 -0.75 7.69 -18.61
N ASP A 131 -1.17 6.59 -19.28
CA ASP A 131 -2.43 5.88 -19.02
C ASP A 131 -2.23 4.36 -18.85
N SER A 132 -1.29 3.96 -17.99
CA SER A 132 -1.14 2.54 -17.68
C SER A 132 -2.40 1.95 -17.02
N MET A 133 -3.12 1.09 -17.74
CA MET A 133 -4.29 0.38 -17.21
C MET A 133 -3.99 -0.41 -15.93
N ALA A 134 -2.76 -0.91 -15.78
CA ALA A 134 -2.35 -1.61 -14.57
C ALA A 134 -2.28 -0.69 -13.34
N VAL A 135 -1.73 0.51 -13.51
CA VAL A 135 -1.73 1.55 -12.47
C VAL A 135 -3.17 1.88 -12.06
N TRP A 136 -4.08 1.97 -13.02
CA TRP A 136 -5.50 2.22 -12.74
C TRP A 136 -6.22 1.06 -12.06
N ASN A 137 -5.96 -0.18 -12.46
CA ASN A 137 -6.53 -1.36 -11.82
C ASN A 137 -6.11 -1.42 -10.35
N MET A 138 -4.85 -1.07 -10.08
CA MET A 138 -4.31 -1.01 -8.74
C MET A 138 -4.96 0.06 -7.88
N ILE A 139 -5.06 1.30 -8.39
CA ILE A 139 -5.77 2.39 -7.69
C ILE A 139 -7.22 1.98 -7.39
N ASN A 140 -7.92 1.38 -8.36
CA ASN A 140 -9.29 0.89 -8.17
C ASN A 140 -9.39 -0.23 -7.13
N SER A 141 -8.45 -1.17 -7.14
CA SER A 141 -8.40 -2.29 -6.20
C SER A 141 -8.21 -1.79 -4.77
N VAL A 142 -7.24 -0.87 -4.57
CA VAL A 142 -6.96 -0.24 -3.29
C VAL A 142 -8.14 0.59 -2.79
N ALA A 143 -8.73 1.43 -3.65
CA ALA A 143 -9.90 2.22 -3.31
C ALA A 143 -11.10 1.35 -2.91
N ARG A 144 -11.36 0.27 -3.66
CA ARG A 144 -12.43 -0.68 -3.33
C ARG A 144 -12.22 -1.32 -1.96
N ARG A 145 -11.03 -1.82 -1.67
CA ARG A 145 -10.74 -2.46 -0.38
C ARG A 145 -10.83 -1.50 0.80
N SER A 146 -10.34 -0.28 0.62
CA SER A 146 -10.44 0.76 1.65
C SER A 146 -11.91 1.07 2.01
N LEU A 147 -12.79 1.05 1.00
CA LEU A 147 -14.24 1.16 1.21
C LEU A 147 -14.84 -0.09 1.86
N GLU A 148 -14.49 -1.30 1.39
CA GLU A 148 -14.94 -2.56 1.97
C GLU A 148 -14.58 -2.65 3.47
N HIS A 149 -13.38 -2.20 3.85
CA HIS A 149 -12.96 -2.11 5.25
C HIS A 149 -13.89 -1.20 6.05
N SER A 150 -14.16 0.02 5.57
CA SER A 150 -15.08 0.94 6.26
C SER A 150 -16.51 0.40 6.37
N GLN A 151 -16.97 -0.38 5.39
CA GLN A 151 -18.27 -1.04 5.41
C GLN A 151 -18.31 -2.18 6.44
N SER A 152 -17.24 -2.97 6.55
CA SER A 152 -17.10 -4.01 7.58
C SER A 152 -17.20 -3.40 8.98
N VAL A 153 -16.40 -2.37 9.26
CA VAL A 153 -16.40 -1.68 10.55
C VAL A 153 -17.78 -1.07 10.86
N ARG A 154 -18.47 -0.55 9.84
CA ARG A 154 -19.86 -0.05 9.98
C ARG A 154 -20.84 -1.16 10.34
N ALA A 155 -20.71 -2.34 9.73
CA ALA A 155 -21.55 -3.49 10.04
C ALA A 155 -21.30 -3.99 11.48
N GLU A 156 -20.03 -4.08 11.88
CA GLU A 156 -19.62 -4.43 13.25
C GLU A 156 -20.17 -3.45 14.28
N LEU A 157 -20.08 -2.13 14.03
CA LEU A 157 -20.68 -1.10 14.88
C LEU A 157 -22.20 -1.26 15.00
N ALA A 158 -22.90 -1.60 13.92
CA ALA A 158 -24.34 -1.81 13.94
C ALA A 158 -24.72 -3.04 14.78
N VAL A 159 -23.94 -4.12 14.71
CA VAL A 159 -24.09 -5.31 15.56
C VAL A 159 -23.81 -4.98 17.03
N ALA A 160 -22.70 -4.29 17.33
CA ALA A 160 -22.33 -3.90 18.69
C ALA A 160 -23.41 -3.04 19.36
N LYS A 161 -24.01 -2.09 18.63
CA LYS A 161 -25.14 -1.27 19.11
C LYS A 161 -26.38 -2.10 19.42
N ARG A 162 -26.71 -3.09 18.59
CA ARG A 162 -27.88 -3.97 18.81
C ARG A 162 -27.71 -4.87 20.02
N LEU A 163 -26.48 -5.33 20.27
CA LEU A 163 -26.16 -6.21 21.38
C LEU A 163 -25.89 -5.46 22.70
N GLY A 164 -25.89 -4.11 22.69
CA GLY A 164 -25.58 -3.31 23.87
C GLY A 164 -24.14 -3.47 24.37
N ASN A 165 -23.20 -3.77 23.47
CA ASN A 165 -21.81 -4.03 23.86
C ASN A 165 -21.10 -2.74 24.34
N ALA A 166 -20.20 -2.84 25.32
CA ALA A 166 -19.41 -1.73 25.84
C ALA A 166 -18.43 -1.14 24.79
N ASP A 167 -18.08 -1.91 23.76
CA ASP A 167 -17.10 -1.52 22.73
C ASP A 167 -17.65 -0.60 21.63
N VAL A 168 -18.90 -0.12 21.74
CA VAL A 168 -19.53 0.74 20.72
C VAL A 168 -18.70 1.97 20.40
N ASP A 169 -18.07 2.58 21.40
CA ASP A 169 -17.23 3.76 21.20
C ASP A 169 -15.92 3.44 20.48
N THR A 170 -15.34 2.25 20.70
CA THR A 170 -14.16 1.77 19.97
C THR A 170 -14.48 1.59 18.49
N PHE A 171 -15.58 0.89 18.17
CA PHE A 171 -16.02 0.70 16.78
C PHE A 171 -16.41 2.03 16.10
N ARG A 172 -16.96 2.99 16.85
CA ARG A 172 -17.25 4.34 16.33
C ARG A 172 -15.95 5.04 15.92
N ARG A 173 -14.93 5.07 16.79
CA ARG A 173 -13.63 5.67 16.48
C ARG A 173 -12.96 4.99 15.29
N GLN A 174 -12.99 3.66 15.22
CA GLN A 174 -12.46 2.93 14.06
C GLN A 174 -13.18 3.30 12.76
N LEU A 175 -14.50 3.45 12.80
CA LEU A 175 -15.27 3.88 11.63
C LEU A 175 -14.89 5.29 11.21
N ASP A 176 -14.78 6.22 12.16
CA ASP A 176 -14.40 7.62 11.87
C ASP A 176 -13.00 7.68 11.25
N THR A 177 -12.03 6.93 11.80
CA THR A 177 -10.68 6.79 11.22
C THR A 177 -10.72 6.22 9.81
N ALA A 178 -11.51 5.15 9.57
CA ALA A 178 -11.61 4.54 8.25
C ALA A 178 -12.28 5.49 7.22
N VAL A 179 -13.30 6.25 7.63
CA VAL A 179 -13.96 7.25 6.79
C VAL A 179 -13.00 8.39 6.45
N GLN A 180 -12.24 8.88 7.42
CA GLN A 180 -11.24 9.93 7.20
C GLN A 180 -10.13 9.45 6.25
N ALA A 181 -9.58 8.24 6.47
CA ALA A 181 -8.58 7.65 5.59
C ALA A 181 -9.11 7.48 4.16
N ASN A 182 -10.38 7.08 3.99
CA ASN A 182 -11.01 7.03 2.68
C ASN A 182 -11.12 8.41 2.03
N ALA A 183 -11.54 9.43 2.78
CA ALA A 183 -11.65 10.80 2.25
C ALA A 183 -10.28 11.33 1.77
N GLU A 184 -9.22 11.07 2.54
CA GLU A 184 -7.84 11.42 2.17
C GLU A 184 -7.36 10.66 0.94
N LEU A 185 -7.61 9.33 0.88
CA LEU A 185 -7.26 8.50 -0.26
C LEU A 185 -7.92 9.00 -1.55
N PHE A 186 -9.23 9.27 -1.53
CA PHE A 186 -9.93 9.77 -2.71
C PHE A 186 -9.52 11.20 -3.06
N THR A 187 -9.22 12.05 -2.07
CA THR A 187 -8.67 13.39 -2.33
C THR A 187 -7.32 13.28 -3.05
N LEU A 188 -6.46 12.35 -2.62
CA LEU A 188 -5.19 12.08 -3.28
C LEU A 188 -5.38 11.57 -4.72
N VAL A 189 -6.29 10.61 -4.94
CA VAL A 189 -6.60 10.09 -6.28
C VAL A 189 -7.07 11.20 -7.22
N PHE A 190 -8.05 12.01 -6.79
CA PHE A 190 -8.55 13.10 -7.63
C PHE A 190 -7.52 14.21 -7.83
N THR A 191 -6.76 14.57 -6.80
CA THR A 191 -5.66 15.55 -6.95
C THR A 191 -4.61 15.04 -7.94
N GLY A 192 -4.30 13.74 -7.90
CA GLY A 192 -3.45 13.08 -8.88
C GLY A 192 -3.98 13.24 -10.30
N LEU A 193 -5.25 12.86 -10.52
CA LEU A 193 -5.91 13.00 -11.82
C LEU A 193 -5.97 14.43 -12.34
N VAL A 194 -6.27 15.40 -11.47
CA VAL A 194 -6.30 16.81 -11.85
C VAL A 194 -4.92 17.28 -12.29
N ARG A 195 -3.85 16.87 -11.57
CA ARG A 195 -2.48 17.16 -11.99
C ARG A 195 -2.15 16.51 -13.34
N ASN A 196 -2.53 15.25 -13.58
CA ASN A 196 -2.32 14.61 -14.89
C ASN A 196 -2.93 15.43 -16.02
N TYR A 197 -4.17 15.86 -15.80
CA TYR A 197 -4.88 16.63 -16.81
C TYR A 197 -4.13 17.95 -17.13
N GLN A 198 -3.58 18.61 -16.10
CA GLN A 198 -2.79 19.83 -16.23
C GLN A 198 -1.43 19.56 -16.92
N ASP A 199 -0.75 18.47 -16.58
CA ASP A 199 0.52 18.08 -17.18
C ASP A 199 0.37 17.83 -18.69
N PHE A 200 -0.81 17.37 -19.13
CA PHE A 200 -1.10 17.13 -20.56
C PHE A 200 -1.70 18.33 -21.31
N GLU A 201 -1.89 19.50 -20.66
CA GLU A 201 -2.66 20.64 -21.20
C GLU A 201 -2.20 21.04 -22.61
N ASP A 202 -0.90 20.98 -22.87
CA ASP A 202 -0.27 21.34 -24.15
C ASP A 202 0.42 20.17 -24.88
N GLU A 203 0.44 18.97 -24.27
CA GLU A 203 1.19 17.82 -24.80
C GLU A 203 0.31 16.81 -25.54
N ASP A 204 -0.82 16.41 -24.95
CA ASP A 204 -1.64 15.30 -25.49
C ASP A 204 -3.14 15.44 -25.14
N SER A 205 -3.91 15.90 -26.13
CA SER A 205 -5.37 16.03 -26.03
C SER A 205 -6.12 14.72 -25.76
N LEU A 206 -5.59 13.57 -26.22
CA LEU A 206 -6.21 12.27 -25.99
C LEU A 206 -6.03 11.86 -24.52
N LEU A 207 -4.81 12.01 -23.97
CA LEU A 207 -4.54 11.69 -22.56
C LEU A 207 -5.29 12.63 -21.60
N ARG A 208 -5.50 13.90 -21.96
CA ARG A 208 -6.41 14.80 -21.22
C ARG A 208 -7.82 14.25 -21.15
N LYS A 209 -8.38 13.85 -22.30
CA LYS A 209 -9.74 13.30 -22.37
C LYS A 209 -9.86 12.00 -21.56
N VAL A 210 -8.89 11.10 -21.72
CA VAL A 210 -8.84 9.85 -20.94
C VAL A 210 -8.79 10.15 -19.44
N THR A 211 -8.01 11.14 -19.02
CA THR A 211 -7.95 11.54 -17.61
C THR A 211 -9.29 12.03 -17.07
N LEU A 212 -10.03 12.86 -17.84
CA LEU A 212 -11.39 13.27 -17.46
C LEU A 212 -12.35 12.08 -17.38
N ASP A 213 -12.27 11.14 -18.32
CA ASP A 213 -13.05 9.91 -18.29
C ASP A 213 -12.73 9.04 -17.06
N ARG A 214 -11.48 9.03 -16.58
CA ARG A 214 -11.10 8.36 -15.33
C ARG A 214 -11.72 9.05 -14.11
N VAL A 215 -11.70 10.38 -14.05
CA VAL A 215 -12.35 11.15 -12.97
C VAL A 215 -13.84 10.81 -12.93
N LEU A 216 -14.52 10.85 -14.08
CA LEU A 216 -15.93 10.48 -14.19
C LEU A 216 -16.18 9.03 -13.76
N THR A 217 -15.35 8.09 -14.21
CA THR A 217 -15.52 6.65 -13.93
C THR A 217 -15.39 6.38 -12.44
N ILE A 218 -14.34 6.90 -11.79
CA ILE A 218 -14.12 6.74 -10.35
C ILE A 218 -15.23 7.44 -9.57
N GLY A 219 -15.57 8.67 -9.97
CA GLY A 219 -16.65 9.46 -9.39
C GLY A 219 -17.98 8.72 -9.38
N ARG A 220 -18.39 8.16 -10.53
CA ARG A 220 -19.62 7.37 -10.68
C ARG A 220 -19.57 6.08 -9.88
N LYS A 221 -18.49 5.32 -10.02
CA LYS A 221 -18.35 3.98 -9.42
C LYS A 221 -18.44 4.03 -7.90
N TYR A 222 -17.86 5.06 -7.28
CA TYR A 222 -17.81 5.18 -5.82
C TYR A 222 -18.73 6.28 -5.28
N HIS A 223 -19.59 6.87 -6.11
CA HIS A 223 -20.39 8.06 -5.80
C HIS A 223 -21.04 8.03 -4.42
N ALA A 224 -21.74 6.94 -4.09
CA ALA A 224 -22.44 6.78 -2.81
C ALA A 224 -21.55 6.95 -1.57
N PHE A 225 -20.24 6.69 -1.69
CA PHE A 225 -19.27 6.78 -0.60
C PHE A 225 -18.52 8.11 -0.57
N ILE A 226 -18.35 8.74 -1.74
CA ILE A 226 -17.51 9.94 -1.88
C ILE A 226 -18.32 11.19 -2.23
N LYS A 227 -19.66 11.13 -2.22
CA LYS A 227 -20.53 12.28 -2.48
C LYS A 227 -20.13 13.54 -1.70
N PRO A 228 -19.84 13.49 -0.37
CA PRO A 228 -19.42 14.68 0.36
C PRO A 228 -18.12 15.31 -0.19
N LEU A 229 -17.19 14.49 -0.69
CA LEU A 229 -15.97 14.97 -1.33
C LEU A 229 -16.26 15.59 -2.70
N ILE A 230 -17.15 14.99 -3.50
CA ILE A 230 -17.58 15.52 -4.79
C ILE A 230 -18.30 16.86 -4.62
N ASP A 231 -19.19 16.97 -3.64
CA ASP A 231 -19.89 18.22 -3.28
C ASP A 231 -18.87 19.32 -2.91
N ALA A 232 -17.81 18.96 -2.16
CA ALA A 232 -16.75 19.89 -1.73
C ALA A 232 -15.54 19.97 -2.69
N ALA A 233 -15.63 19.43 -3.91
CA ALA A 233 -14.46 19.25 -4.79
C ALA A 233 -13.72 20.56 -5.09
N GLU A 234 -14.42 21.66 -5.33
CA GLU A 234 -13.84 22.97 -5.66
C GLU A 234 -12.98 23.55 -4.54
N SER A 235 -13.30 23.26 -3.27
CA SER A 235 -12.55 23.74 -2.12
C SER A 235 -11.50 22.74 -1.60
N ARG A 236 -11.69 21.44 -1.86
CA ARG A 236 -10.83 20.37 -1.33
C ARG A 236 -9.79 19.83 -2.31
N ILE A 237 -10.05 19.92 -3.61
CA ILE A 237 -9.17 19.32 -4.64
C ILE A 237 -8.50 20.46 -5.41
N PRO A 238 -7.18 20.66 -5.23
CA PRO A 238 -6.45 21.70 -5.94
C PRO A 238 -6.60 21.57 -7.46
N GLY A 239 -6.84 22.70 -8.13
CA GLY A 239 -6.98 22.77 -9.59
C GLY A 239 -8.42 22.65 -10.12
N VAL A 240 -9.37 22.10 -9.33
CA VAL A 240 -10.77 21.94 -9.79
C VAL A 240 -11.43 23.29 -10.05
N ALA A 241 -11.33 24.25 -9.12
CA ALA A 241 -11.99 25.56 -9.27
C ALA A 241 -11.41 26.42 -10.41
N HIS A 242 -10.17 26.15 -10.84
CA HIS A 242 -9.45 26.98 -11.81
C HIS A 242 -9.52 26.42 -13.24
N ASN A 243 -9.98 25.17 -13.41
CA ASN A 243 -10.08 24.54 -14.72
C ASN A 243 -11.54 24.23 -15.07
N PRO A 244 -12.13 24.86 -16.09
CA PRO A 244 -13.56 24.75 -16.39
C PRO A 244 -13.98 23.35 -16.84
N GLU A 245 -13.11 22.61 -17.53
CA GLU A 245 -13.41 21.25 -17.98
C GLU A 245 -13.44 20.27 -16.81
N ILE A 246 -12.47 20.38 -15.89
CA ILE A 246 -12.45 19.60 -14.65
C ILE A 246 -13.65 19.97 -13.78
N ALA A 247 -13.95 21.25 -13.60
CA ALA A 247 -15.10 21.71 -12.85
C ALA A 247 -16.42 21.14 -13.42
N ALA A 248 -16.58 21.15 -14.75
CA ALA A 248 -17.76 20.60 -15.42
C ALA A 248 -17.93 19.09 -15.16
N VAL A 249 -16.83 18.33 -15.08
CA VAL A 249 -16.86 16.91 -14.68
C VAL A 249 -17.37 16.74 -13.26
N PHE A 250 -16.86 17.51 -12.29
CA PHE A 250 -17.34 17.43 -10.90
C PHE A 250 -18.78 17.92 -10.74
N GLN A 251 -19.20 18.94 -11.49
CA GLN A 251 -20.60 19.37 -11.55
C GLN A 251 -21.52 18.27 -12.09
N SER A 252 -21.08 17.56 -13.14
CA SER A 252 -21.81 16.42 -13.69
C SER A 252 -21.94 15.29 -12.69
N LEU A 253 -20.91 15.06 -11.85
CA LEU A 253 -20.96 14.08 -10.77
C LEU A 253 -21.89 14.50 -9.63
N ARG A 254 -21.95 15.78 -9.27
CA ARG A 254 -22.88 16.31 -8.25
C ARG A 254 -24.36 16.17 -8.65
N ALA A 255 -24.64 16.11 -9.96
CA ALA A 255 -25.98 16.00 -10.50
C ALA A 255 -26.55 14.56 -10.52
N LEU A 256 -25.75 13.55 -10.11
CA LEU A 256 -26.14 12.13 -10.02
C LEU A 256 -26.88 11.82 -8.70
#